data_AF-A0A7W7GX49-F1
#
_entry.id   AF-A0A7W7GX49-F1
#
_cell.length_a   1.000
_cell.length_b   1.000
_cell.length_c   1.000
_cell.angle_alpha   90.00
_cell.angle_beta   90.00
_cell.angle_gamma   90.00
#
_symmetry.space_group_name_H-M   'P 1'
#
loop_
_entity.id
_entity.type
_entity.pdbx_description
1 polymer ?
#
loop_
_entity_poly.entity_id
_entity_poly.type
_entity_poly.pdbx_seq_one_letter_code
_entity_poly.pdbx_strand_id
1 'polypeptide(L)'
;MTTLRDQLADLAGSPGEPTTVQADADLARGRAALRRRRVLQSATGSALVVAVAAAAVGLTSGTGPAGSAPQAGATVAATTAAAGKASFELVSYTGKQPAGFSVDKVPAGWEVQGVTEGFMTLAPVGAKPRNSAVPQGDVADTDANSFVGKVAVMLQSVDEHGKMPGKPEKVTVGDKTGYFVKRPGTGDGITLFIKQPNGINLEIQVWDGIGWSRDQIVEFAAGVHVNPNAQQGRG
;
A
#
# COMPACT_ATOMS: atom_id res chain seq x y z
N MET A 1 -19.09 -34.29 -28.96
CA MET A 1 -19.54 -33.44 -27.84
C MET A 1 -18.56 -32.28 -27.75
N THR A 2 -18.99 -31.07 -28.08
CA THR A 2 -18.18 -29.85 -27.94
C THR A 2 -18.02 -29.53 -26.47
N THR A 3 -16.78 -29.30 -26.03
CA THR A 3 -16.49 -28.99 -24.63
C THR A 3 -16.77 -27.53 -24.34
N LEU A 4 -16.99 -27.18 -23.08
CA LEU A 4 -17.20 -25.80 -22.63
C LEU A 4 -16.02 -24.88 -23.01
N ARG A 5 -14.83 -25.48 -23.13
CA ARG A 5 -13.61 -24.81 -23.62
C ARG A 5 -13.69 -24.43 -25.09
N ASP A 6 -14.32 -25.28 -25.92
CA ASP A 6 -14.49 -25.02 -27.36
C ASP A 6 -15.50 -23.90 -27.60
N GLN A 7 -16.57 -23.85 -26.79
CA GLN A 7 -17.57 -22.77 -26.86
C GLN A 7 -17.00 -21.41 -26.42
N LEU A 8 -16.14 -21.40 -25.39
CA LEU A 8 -15.47 -20.18 -24.95
C LEU A 8 -14.43 -19.69 -25.96
N ALA A 9 -13.70 -20.61 -26.61
CA ALA A 9 -12.75 -20.25 -27.66
C ALA A 9 -13.44 -19.65 -28.89
N ASP A 10 -14.62 -20.17 -29.26
CA ASP A 10 -15.43 -19.66 -30.36
C ASP A 10 -16.01 -18.27 -30.05
N LEU A 11 -16.47 -18.05 -28.81
CA LEU A 11 -16.98 -16.76 -28.34
C LEU A 11 -15.89 -15.67 -28.21
N ALA A 12 -14.67 -16.06 -27.84
CA ALA A 12 -13.56 -15.11 -27.67
C ALA A 12 -13.06 -14.54 -29.01
N GLY A 13 -13.37 -15.20 -30.12
CA GLY A 13 -12.80 -14.88 -31.43
C GLY A 13 -11.29 -15.13 -31.49
N SER A 14 -10.72 -15.13 -32.70
CA SER A 14 -9.27 -15.16 -32.83
C SER A 14 -8.71 -13.81 -32.34
N PRO A 15 -7.75 -13.79 -31.40
CA PRO A 15 -7.11 -12.55 -31.00
C PRO A 15 -6.46 -11.93 -32.24
N GLY A 16 -6.99 -10.79 -32.68
CA GLY A 16 -6.41 -10.06 -33.79
C GLY A 16 -4.99 -9.64 -33.45
N GLU A 17 -4.06 -9.77 -34.38
CA GLU A 17 -2.71 -9.25 -34.18
C GLU A 17 -2.79 -7.76 -33.85
N PRO A 18 -2.13 -7.30 -32.77
CA PRO A 18 -2.10 -5.90 -32.42
C PRO A 18 -1.61 -5.10 -33.62
N THR A 19 -2.37 -4.08 -34.01
CA THR A 19 -1.92 -3.18 -35.07
C THR A 19 -0.67 -2.43 -34.60
N THR A 20 0.20 -2.07 -35.53
CA THR A 20 1.40 -1.27 -35.22
C THR A 20 1.04 0.03 -34.49
N VAL A 21 -0.11 0.64 -34.83
CA VAL A 21 -0.65 1.82 -34.16
C VAL A 21 -0.98 1.56 -32.68
N GLN A 22 -1.55 0.41 -32.34
CA GLN A 22 -1.84 0.03 -30.96
C GLN A 22 -0.55 -0.23 -30.17
N ALA A 23 0.41 -0.94 -30.78
CA ALA A 23 1.72 -1.19 -30.18
C ALA A 23 2.48 0.12 -29.93
N ASP A 24 2.47 1.04 -30.87
CA ASP A 24 3.12 2.35 -30.74
C ASP A 24 2.44 3.22 -29.68
N ALA A 25 1.11 3.20 -29.59
CA ALA A 25 0.36 3.91 -28.55
C ALA A 25 0.68 3.36 -27.15
N ASP A 26 0.85 2.06 -27.01
CA ASP A 26 1.21 1.41 -25.75
C ASP A 26 2.66 1.69 -25.36
N LEU A 27 3.58 1.68 -26.32
CA LEU A 27 4.97 2.09 -26.11
C LEU A 27 5.08 3.56 -25.73
N ALA A 28 4.29 4.44 -26.35
CA ALA A 28 4.23 5.86 -26.01
C ALA A 28 3.72 6.07 -24.59
N ARG A 29 2.65 5.37 -24.19
CA ARG A 29 2.14 5.36 -22.80
C ARG A 29 3.20 4.88 -21.81
N GLY A 30 3.86 3.76 -22.10
CA GLY A 30 4.91 3.20 -21.24
C GLY A 30 6.09 4.16 -21.06
N ARG A 31 6.55 4.80 -22.15
CA ARG A 31 7.62 5.80 -22.11
C ARG A 31 7.22 7.05 -21.34
N ALA A 32 5.97 7.51 -21.48
CA ALA A 32 5.47 8.67 -20.73
C ALA A 32 5.41 8.38 -19.23
N ALA A 33 4.95 7.19 -18.82
CA ALA A 33 4.92 6.78 -17.42
C ALA A 33 6.33 6.71 -16.81
N LEU A 34 7.29 6.12 -17.54
CA LEU A 34 8.70 6.05 -17.10
C LEU A 34 9.34 7.44 -16.94
N ARG A 35 9.08 8.37 -17.87
CA ARG A 35 9.60 9.74 -17.79
C ARG A 35 9.04 10.46 -16.55
N ARG A 36 7.74 10.33 -16.28
CA ARG A 36 7.12 10.93 -15.08
C ARG A 36 7.72 10.37 -13.79
N ARG A 37 7.95 9.07 -13.71
CA ARG A 37 8.60 8.44 -12.55
C ARG A 37 10.01 8.98 -12.30
N ARG A 38 10.81 9.17 -13.36
CA ARG A 38 12.17 9.73 -13.25
C ARG A 38 12.19 11.20 -12.84
N VAL A 39 11.23 11.99 -13.30
CA VAL A 39 11.10 13.40 -12.90
C VAL A 39 10.70 13.52 -11.42
N LEU A 40 9.78 12.68 -10.94
CA LEU A 40 9.39 12.66 -9.53
C LEU A 40 10.51 12.17 -8.60
N GLN A 41 11.39 11.29 -9.09
CA GLN A 41 12.56 10.79 -8.34
C GLN A 41 13.74 11.79 -8.30
N SER A 42 13.77 12.81 -9.17
CA SER A 42 14.84 13.82 -9.21
C SER A 42 14.50 15.12 -8.48
N ALA A 43 13.25 15.29 -8.00
CA ALA A 43 12.79 16.51 -7.33
C ALA A 43 13.10 16.60 -5.83
N THR A 44 13.73 15.59 -5.22
CA THR A 44 14.10 15.58 -3.79
C THR A 44 15.53 16.04 -3.50
N GLY A 45 16.28 16.50 -4.51
CA GLY A 45 17.64 17.03 -4.33
C GLY A 45 17.82 18.40 -4.95
N SER A 46 17.94 19.43 -4.10
CA SER A 46 18.53 20.76 -4.36
C SER A 46 17.57 21.90 -4.78
N ALA A 47 17.07 22.65 -3.79
CA ALA A 47 16.89 24.10 -3.89
C ALA A 47 16.71 24.72 -2.48
N LEU A 48 17.81 24.92 -1.76
CA LEU A 48 17.86 25.79 -0.58
C LEU A 48 18.56 27.09 -1.02
N VAL A 49 17.78 28.03 -1.54
CA VAL A 49 18.24 29.40 -1.79
C VAL A 49 17.99 30.20 -0.52
N VAL A 50 19.07 30.51 0.20
CA VAL A 50 19.07 31.38 1.38
C VAL A 50 18.84 32.81 0.92
N ALA A 51 17.70 33.41 1.29
CA ALA A 51 17.48 34.85 1.20
C ALA A 51 17.73 35.48 2.59
N VAL A 52 18.92 36.04 2.80
CA VAL A 52 19.19 36.94 3.93
C VAL A 52 18.67 38.32 3.55
N ALA A 53 17.58 38.75 4.17
CA ALA A 53 17.15 40.14 4.15
C ALA A 53 17.44 40.76 5.52
N ALA A 54 18.40 41.69 5.52
CA ALA A 54 18.71 42.55 6.64
C ALA A 54 17.58 43.56 6.88
N ALA A 55 17.21 43.77 8.14
CA ALA A 55 16.55 44.99 8.59
C ALA A 55 17.17 45.40 9.93
N ALA A 56 17.82 46.56 9.90
CA ALA A 56 18.52 47.16 11.03
C ALA A 56 17.64 48.23 11.71
N VAL A 57 18.00 48.46 12.98
CA VAL A 57 17.83 49.66 13.81
C VAL A 57 16.53 49.83 14.62
N GLY A 58 16.75 49.85 15.95
CA GLY A 58 15.91 50.50 16.95
C GLY A 58 16.58 50.44 18.33
N LEU A 59 17.55 51.32 18.61
CA LEU A 59 18.08 51.56 19.95
C LEU A 59 17.04 52.33 20.79
N THR A 60 16.88 51.99 22.08
CA THR A 60 17.05 52.90 23.23
C THR A 60 16.83 52.19 24.56
N SER A 61 17.67 52.55 25.53
CA SER A 61 17.80 52.02 26.89
C SER A 61 16.82 52.71 27.86
N GLY A 62 16.28 51.99 28.84
CA GLY A 62 15.53 52.61 29.95
C GLY A 62 14.93 51.60 30.94
N THR A 63 15.26 51.76 32.21
CA THR A 63 14.97 50.93 33.40
C THR A 63 13.56 51.10 33.99
N GLY A 64 12.96 50.03 34.54
CA GLY A 64 11.94 50.13 35.63
C GLY A 64 10.67 49.25 35.47
N PRO A 65 10.13 48.61 36.55
CA PRO A 65 9.17 47.49 36.45
C PRO A 65 7.69 47.83 36.74
N ALA A 66 6.83 46.82 36.48
CA ALA A 66 5.43 46.59 36.92
C ALA A 66 4.28 47.15 36.05
N GLY A 67 3.35 46.25 35.69
CA GLY A 67 2.04 46.60 35.13
C GLY A 67 1.33 45.44 34.42
N SER A 68 0.30 44.89 35.05
CA SER A 68 -0.53 43.76 34.61
C SER A 68 -1.38 44.04 33.36
N ALA A 69 -1.60 42.97 32.58
CA ALA A 69 -2.58 42.62 31.51
C ALA A 69 -3.77 43.58 31.19
N PRO A 70 -4.31 43.57 29.93
CA PRO A 70 -5.16 42.46 29.47
C PRO A 70 -5.02 42.03 27.99
N GLN A 71 -5.53 40.82 27.76
CA GLN A 71 -5.64 40.04 26.52
C GLN A 71 -6.79 40.49 25.62
N ALA A 72 -6.61 40.47 24.28
CA ALA A 72 -7.57 40.00 23.27
C ALA A 72 -7.04 40.22 21.83
N GLY A 73 -7.18 39.23 20.94
CA GLY A 73 -7.15 39.49 19.50
C GLY A 73 -6.59 38.40 18.57
N ALA A 74 -7.30 37.27 18.46
CA ALA A 74 -7.38 36.42 17.26
C ALA A 74 -6.08 35.96 16.56
N THR A 75 -5.48 34.87 17.04
CA THR A 75 -4.73 33.96 16.16
C THR A 75 -5.72 33.17 15.31
N VAL A 76 -5.79 33.48 14.02
CA VAL A 76 -6.39 32.62 13.00
C VAL A 76 -5.57 31.32 13.01
N ALA A 77 -6.16 30.26 13.55
CA ALA A 77 -5.63 28.92 13.44
C ALA A 77 -5.65 28.52 11.95
N ALA A 78 -4.52 28.69 11.28
CA ALA A 78 -4.26 27.98 10.04
C ALA A 78 -4.13 26.50 10.40
N THR A 79 -5.25 25.78 10.31
CA THR A 79 -5.32 24.33 10.37
C THR A 79 -4.59 23.77 9.16
N THR A 80 -3.26 23.79 9.22
CA THR A 80 -2.43 22.96 8.36
C THR A 80 -2.72 21.55 8.84
N ALA A 81 -3.62 20.87 8.15
CA ALA A 81 -3.78 19.43 8.28
C ALA A 81 -2.46 18.81 7.84
N ALA A 82 -1.52 18.73 8.79
CA ALA A 82 -0.43 17.80 8.72
C ALA A 82 -1.10 16.45 8.48
N ALA A 83 -0.79 15.82 7.34
CA ALA A 83 -0.99 14.40 7.17
C ALA A 83 -0.16 13.73 8.25
N GLY A 84 -0.75 13.60 9.44
CA GLY A 84 -0.15 12.91 10.55
C GLY A 84 0.16 11.51 10.06
N LYS A 85 1.41 11.08 10.22
CA LYS A 85 1.71 9.66 10.31
C LYS A 85 0.71 9.12 11.34
N ALA A 86 -0.34 8.44 10.89
CA ALA A 86 -1.15 7.66 11.78
C ALA A 86 -0.15 6.78 12.54
N SER A 87 -0.10 6.93 13.86
CA SER A 87 0.59 5.97 14.70
C SER A 87 0.08 4.59 14.29
N PHE A 88 0.98 3.67 13.96
CA PHE A 88 0.59 2.30 13.65
C PHE A 88 0.08 1.68 14.95
N GLU A 89 -1.20 1.86 15.18
CA GLU A 89 -1.94 1.35 16.32
C GLU A 89 -2.93 0.36 15.77
N LEU A 90 -2.84 -0.90 16.19
CA LEU A 90 -3.78 -1.93 15.79
C LEU A 90 -5.07 -1.80 16.62
N VAL A 91 -6.18 -1.54 15.94
CA VAL A 91 -7.52 -1.47 16.53
C VAL A 91 -8.30 -2.73 16.20
N SER A 92 -9.13 -3.19 17.14
CA SER A 92 -9.97 -4.37 16.94
C SER A 92 -10.86 -4.22 15.72
N TYR A 93 -10.83 -5.22 14.84
CA TYR A 93 -11.69 -5.25 13.67
C TYR A 93 -13.05 -5.87 14.02
N THR A 94 -14.13 -5.19 13.66
CA THR A 94 -15.51 -5.59 13.97
C THR A 94 -16.39 -5.78 12.74
N GLY A 95 -15.82 -5.61 11.54
CA GLY A 95 -16.55 -5.80 10.29
C GLY A 95 -16.86 -7.27 9.99
N LYS A 96 -17.71 -7.51 9.01
CA LYS A 96 -18.03 -8.87 8.57
C LYS A 96 -16.81 -9.49 7.88
N GLN A 97 -16.42 -10.68 8.32
CA GLN A 97 -15.33 -11.45 7.71
C GLN A 97 -15.92 -12.67 6.99
N PRO A 98 -16.11 -12.62 5.66
CA PRO A 98 -16.54 -13.76 4.88
C PRO A 98 -15.40 -14.79 4.74
N ALA A 99 -15.72 -15.89 4.07
CA ALA A 99 -14.93 -17.12 4.10
C ALA A 99 -13.57 -16.99 3.37
N GLY A 100 -12.51 -17.50 4.00
CA GLY A 100 -11.15 -17.56 3.48
C GLY A 100 -10.13 -17.03 4.48
N PHE A 101 -10.30 -15.79 4.91
CA PHE A 101 -9.36 -15.13 5.82
C PHE A 101 -10.10 -14.31 6.88
N SER A 102 -9.53 -14.22 8.07
CA SER A 102 -10.00 -13.36 9.16
C SER A 102 -8.84 -12.60 9.78
N VAL A 103 -9.16 -11.50 10.44
CA VAL A 103 -8.19 -10.66 11.14
C VAL A 103 -8.74 -10.12 12.46
N ASP A 104 -7.94 -10.18 13.52
CA ASP A 104 -8.36 -9.68 14.84
C ASP A 104 -8.32 -8.15 14.89
N LYS A 105 -7.31 -7.54 14.25
CA LYS A 105 -7.05 -6.12 14.30
C LYS A 105 -6.57 -5.56 12.97
N VAL A 106 -6.95 -4.33 12.68
CA VAL A 106 -6.44 -3.55 11.55
C VAL A 106 -5.77 -2.28 12.07
N PRO A 107 -4.80 -1.70 11.34
CA PRO A 107 -4.23 -0.42 11.76
C PRO A 107 -5.30 0.67 11.79
N ALA A 108 -5.19 1.60 12.74
CA ALA A 108 -6.06 2.74 12.84
C ALA A 108 -6.06 3.52 11.51
N GLY A 109 -7.25 3.86 11.01
CA GLY A 109 -7.42 4.51 9.72
C GLY A 109 -7.30 3.57 8.51
N TRP A 110 -7.32 2.25 8.72
CA TRP A 110 -7.43 1.25 7.66
C TRP A 110 -8.75 0.49 7.75
N GLU A 111 -9.18 -0.03 6.61
CA GLU A 111 -10.36 -0.87 6.47
C GLU A 111 -10.02 -2.13 5.66
N VAL A 112 -10.78 -3.19 5.91
CA VAL A 112 -10.81 -4.36 5.01
C VAL A 112 -11.77 -4.03 3.88
N GLN A 113 -11.25 -3.85 2.68
CA GLN A 113 -12.04 -3.49 1.49
C GLN A 113 -12.74 -4.69 0.86
N GLY A 114 -12.14 -5.87 0.98
CA GLY A 114 -12.76 -7.09 0.48
C GLY A 114 -12.07 -8.34 1.00
N VAL A 115 -12.86 -9.39 1.11
CA VAL A 115 -12.42 -10.73 1.48
C VAL A 115 -13.16 -11.71 0.57
N THR A 116 -12.39 -12.59 -0.05
CA THR A 116 -12.86 -13.71 -0.85
C THR A 116 -12.19 -14.99 -0.34
N GLU A 117 -12.54 -16.13 -0.93
CA GLU A 117 -11.83 -17.39 -0.65
C GLU A 117 -10.34 -17.31 -1.05
N GLY A 118 -9.98 -16.47 -2.03
CA GLY A 118 -8.62 -16.38 -2.56
C GLY A 118 -7.74 -15.31 -1.90
N PHE A 119 -8.33 -14.25 -1.35
CA PHE A 119 -7.56 -13.14 -0.75
C PHE A 119 -8.39 -12.25 0.19
N MET A 120 -7.70 -11.49 1.03
CA MET A 120 -8.20 -10.34 1.78
C MET A 120 -7.36 -9.10 1.44
N THR A 121 -8.02 -7.97 1.19
CA THR A 121 -7.35 -6.71 0.85
C THR A 121 -7.66 -5.64 1.90
N LEU A 122 -6.61 -4.99 2.41
CA LEU A 122 -6.72 -3.86 3.32
C LEU A 122 -6.23 -2.58 2.66
N ALA A 123 -6.92 -1.47 2.92
CA ALA A 123 -6.54 -0.16 2.44
C ALA A 123 -6.70 0.90 3.53
N PRO A 124 -6.00 2.04 3.44
CA PRO A 124 -6.38 3.22 4.20
C PRO A 124 -7.84 3.59 3.91
N VAL A 125 -8.58 4.03 4.92
CA VAL A 125 -9.94 4.56 4.75
C VAL A 125 -9.89 5.75 3.81
N GLY A 126 -10.71 5.72 2.75
CA GLY A 126 -10.71 6.76 1.71
C GLY A 126 -9.43 6.80 0.87
N ALA A 127 -8.70 5.69 0.79
CA ALA A 127 -7.50 5.59 -0.03
C ALA A 127 -7.78 6.04 -1.46
N LYS A 128 -7.07 7.09 -1.90
CA LYS A 128 -7.04 7.44 -3.31
C LYS A 128 -6.23 6.38 -4.07
N PRO A 129 -6.57 6.07 -5.32
CA PRO A 129 -5.80 5.19 -6.19
C PRO A 129 -4.39 5.77 -6.31
N ARG A 130 -3.46 5.18 -5.57
CA ARG A 130 -2.04 5.45 -5.78
C ARG A 130 -1.63 4.55 -6.94
N ASN A 131 -1.37 5.14 -8.09
CA ASN A 131 -0.80 4.47 -9.28
C ASN A 131 -1.71 3.53 -10.09
N SER A 132 -3.00 3.83 -10.23
CA SER A 132 -3.70 3.38 -11.44
C SER A 132 -3.07 4.09 -12.65
N ALA A 133 -2.73 3.35 -13.72
CA ALA A 133 -2.18 3.93 -14.96
C ALA A 133 -3.09 5.02 -15.58
N VAL A 134 -4.34 5.06 -15.13
CA VAL A 134 -5.30 6.14 -15.35
C VAL A 134 -5.49 6.85 -14.00
N PRO A 135 -5.14 8.13 -13.85
CA PRO A 135 -5.46 8.89 -12.65
C PRO A 135 -6.98 8.92 -12.47
N GLN A 136 -7.51 8.20 -11.49
CA GLN A 136 -8.94 8.22 -11.14
C GLN A 136 -9.34 9.50 -10.37
N GLY A 137 -8.56 10.58 -10.52
CA GLY A 137 -8.77 11.83 -9.79
C GLY A 137 -8.70 11.64 -8.27
N ASP A 138 -9.54 12.38 -7.55
CA ASP A 138 -9.66 12.32 -6.09
C ASP A 138 -10.63 11.25 -5.58
N VAL A 139 -11.14 10.38 -6.47
CA VAL A 139 -12.07 9.31 -6.11
C VAL A 139 -11.31 8.22 -5.35
N ALA A 140 -11.86 7.73 -4.24
CA ALA A 140 -11.23 6.64 -3.49
C ALA A 140 -11.24 5.34 -4.30
N ASP A 141 -10.14 4.58 -4.26
CA ASP A 141 -10.04 3.24 -4.82
C ASP A 141 -10.65 2.25 -3.82
N THR A 142 -11.88 1.85 -4.09
CA THR A 142 -12.63 0.86 -3.31
C THR A 142 -12.63 -0.53 -3.96
N ASP A 143 -11.88 -0.75 -5.04
CA ASP A 143 -11.86 -2.06 -5.72
C ASP A 143 -10.94 -3.03 -4.96
N ALA A 144 -11.54 -4.06 -4.35
CA ALA A 144 -10.79 -5.07 -3.60
C ALA A 144 -9.77 -5.85 -4.44
N ASN A 145 -9.91 -5.88 -5.78
CA ASN A 145 -8.98 -6.55 -6.70
C ASN A 145 -7.81 -5.66 -7.15
N SER A 146 -7.85 -4.36 -6.87
CA SER A 146 -6.71 -3.47 -7.03
C SER A 146 -5.80 -3.62 -5.81
N PHE A 147 -4.56 -4.06 -6.00
CA PHE A 147 -3.59 -4.21 -4.90
C PHE A 147 -2.69 -2.98 -4.72
N VAL A 148 -2.84 -1.95 -5.55
CA VAL A 148 -1.91 -0.84 -5.58
C VAL A 148 -2.16 0.11 -4.41
N GLY A 149 -1.12 0.32 -3.57
CA GLY A 149 -1.26 1.11 -2.35
C GLY A 149 -2.06 0.40 -1.23
N LYS A 150 -2.26 -0.91 -1.36
CA LYS A 150 -3.01 -1.75 -0.43
C LYS A 150 -2.16 -2.89 0.09
N VAL A 151 -2.61 -3.52 1.17
CA VAL A 151 -2.01 -4.75 1.70
C VAL A 151 -2.86 -5.92 1.25
N ALA A 152 -2.23 -6.91 0.63
CA ALA A 152 -2.89 -8.14 0.21
C ALA A 152 -2.50 -9.29 1.15
N VAL A 153 -3.49 -10.07 1.56
CA VAL A 153 -3.34 -11.28 2.35
C VAL A 153 -3.90 -12.43 1.54
N MET A 154 -3.10 -13.46 1.26
CA MET A 154 -3.53 -14.58 0.42
C MET A 154 -2.70 -15.84 0.69
N LEU A 155 -3.19 -16.99 0.25
CA LEU A 155 -2.34 -18.18 0.19
C LEU A 155 -1.42 -18.08 -1.02
N GLN A 156 -0.20 -18.60 -0.87
CA GLN A 156 0.75 -18.73 -1.95
C GLN A 156 0.14 -19.46 -3.15
N SER A 157 0.46 -19.02 -4.37
CA SER A 157 -0.05 -19.61 -5.61
C SER A 157 0.24 -21.12 -5.69
N VAL A 158 -0.68 -21.87 -6.30
CA VAL A 158 -0.48 -23.29 -6.60
C VAL A 158 0.78 -23.51 -7.44
N ASP A 159 1.07 -22.58 -8.34
CA ASP A 159 2.13 -22.66 -9.34
C ASP A 159 3.53 -22.44 -8.72
N GLU A 160 3.60 -21.86 -7.51
CA GLU A 160 4.87 -21.65 -6.78
C GLU A 160 5.30 -22.88 -5.95
N HIS A 161 4.41 -23.87 -5.77
CA HIS A 161 4.68 -25.14 -5.09
C HIS A 161 5.39 -25.01 -3.72
N GLY A 162 5.01 -24.01 -2.91
CA GLY A 162 5.57 -23.82 -1.57
C GLY A 162 6.93 -23.12 -1.54
N LYS A 163 7.52 -22.78 -2.70
CA LYS A 163 8.86 -22.20 -2.80
C LYS A 163 8.82 -20.69 -2.61
N MET A 164 9.65 -20.17 -1.71
CA MET A 164 9.80 -18.73 -1.54
C MET A 164 10.81 -18.18 -2.56
N PRO A 165 10.50 -17.10 -3.28
CA PRO A 165 11.46 -16.49 -4.20
C PRO A 165 12.61 -15.79 -3.45
N GLY A 166 13.66 -15.41 -4.17
CA GLY A 166 14.73 -14.56 -3.65
C GLY A 166 15.53 -15.17 -2.48
N LYS A 167 15.90 -14.31 -1.51
CA LYS A 167 16.63 -14.70 -0.29
C LYS A 167 15.72 -14.52 0.92
N PRO A 168 15.10 -15.59 1.44
CA PRO A 168 14.21 -15.51 2.60
C PRO A 168 14.97 -15.13 3.87
N GLU A 169 14.47 -14.14 4.60
CA GLU A 169 14.99 -13.73 5.91
C GLU A 169 13.99 -14.15 6.99
N LYS A 170 14.43 -15.05 7.88
CA LYS A 170 13.57 -15.65 8.91
C LYS A 170 13.14 -14.60 9.94
N VAL A 171 11.88 -14.69 10.37
CA VAL A 171 11.30 -13.89 11.45
C VAL A 171 10.29 -14.73 12.25
N THR A 172 9.97 -14.33 13.47
CA THR A 172 8.92 -14.94 14.29
C THR A 172 7.65 -14.11 14.18
N VAL A 173 6.50 -14.76 13.98
CA VAL A 173 5.19 -14.12 13.86
C VAL A 173 4.23 -14.80 14.85
N GLY A 174 4.06 -14.20 16.03
CA GLY A 174 3.39 -14.89 17.14
C GLY A 174 4.11 -16.18 17.49
N ASP A 175 3.41 -17.31 17.39
CA ASP A 175 3.94 -18.67 17.57
C ASP A 175 4.41 -19.33 16.25
N LYS A 176 4.26 -18.63 15.11
CA LYS A 176 4.57 -19.15 13.77
C LYS A 176 5.94 -18.68 13.29
N THR A 177 6.54 -19.49 12.42
CA THR A 177 7.75 -19.08 11.69
C THR A 177 7.36 -18.37 10.40
N GLY A 178 7.86 -17.14 10.23
CA GLY A 178 7.72 -16.34 9.02
C GLY A 178 9.05 -16.11 8.29
N TYR A 179 8.96 -15.63 7.06
CA TYR A 179 10.09 -15.25 6.22
C TYR A 179 9.74 -14.02 5.41
N PHE A 180 10.56 -12.99 5.54
CA PHE A 180 10.48 -11.84 4.67
C PHE A 180 11.25 -12.09 3.38
N VAL A 181 10.66 -11.70 2.27
CA VAL A 181 11.25 -11.81 0.94
C VAL A 181 11.01 -10.50 0.19
N LYS A 182 12.08 -9.97 -0.41
CA LYS A 182 11.98 -8.98 -1.49
C LYS A 182 12.18 -9.69 -2.83
N ARG A 183 11.24 -9.56 -3.76
CA ARG A 183 11.42 -10.09 -5.12
C ARG A 183 12.50 -9.30 -5.85
N PRO A 184 13.52 -9.94 -6.43
CA PRO A 184 14.52 -9.26 -7.25
C PRO A 184 13.90 -8.73 -8.55
N GLY A 185 14.30 -7.53 -9.01
CA GLY A 185 13.96 -7.01 -10.34
C GLY A 185 12.57 -6.39 -10.50
N THR A 186 11.64 -6.68 -9.59
CA THR A 186 10.37 -5.94 -9.43
C THR A 186 10.52 -4.96 -8.27
N GLY A 187 10.54 -3.65 -8.55
CA GLY A 187 10.23 -2.69 -7.49
C GLY A 187 8.82 -2.94 -6.99
N ASP A 188 8.45 -2.70 -5.75
CA ASP A 188 9.11 -2.01 -4.64
C ASP A 188 8.15 -2.40 -3.50
N GLY A 189 8.41 -3.52 -2.82
CA GLY A 189 7.51 -4.07 -1.80
C GLY A 189 8.13 -5.28 -1.10
N ILE A 190 7.60 -5.62 0.07
CA ILE A 190 8.06 -6.74 0.89
C ILE A 190 6.91 -7.71 1.12
N THR A 191 7.19 -9.00 0.95
CA THR A 191 6.24 -10.07 1.26
C THR A 191 6.69 -10.79 2.52
N LEU A 192 5.78 -10.96 3.47
CA LEU A 192 5.95 -11.86 4.59
C LEU A 192 5.25 -13.20 4.27
N PHE A 193 6.03 -14.27 4.21
CA PHE A 193 5.56 -15.64 4.09
C PHE A 193 5.45 -16.28 5.47
N ILE A 194 4.32 -16.90 5.80
CA ILE A 194 4.11 -17.59 7.08
C ILE A 194 3.72 -19.03 6.79
N LYS A 195 4.53 -19.98 7.26
CA LYS A 195 4.27 -21.40 7.04
C LYS A 195 2.96 -21.81 7.71
N GLN A 196 2.04 -22.37 6.94
CA GLN A 196 0.83 -22.99 7.47
C GLN A 196 1.05 -24.50 7.70
N PRO A 197 0.27 -25.14 8.59
CA PRO A 197 0.40 -26.58 8.88
C PRO A 197 0.25 -27.49 7.66
N ASN A 198 -0.49 -27.06 6.64
CA ASN A 198 -0.70 -27.80 5.39
C ASN A 198 0.47 -27.69 4.39
N GLY A 199 1.55 -26.99 4.74
CA GLY A 199 2.72 -26.79 3.88
C GLY A 199 2.60 -25.65 2.87
N ILE A 200 1.43 -25.00 2.77
CA ILE A 200 1.21 -23.81 1.95
C ILE A 200 1.62 -22.58 2.77
N ASN A 201 2.21 -21.57 2.14
CA ASN A 201 2.53 -20.32 2.83
C ASN A 201 1.34 -19.36 2.77
N LEU A 202 1.04 -18.69 3.88
CA LEU A 202 0.27 -17.44 3.88
C LEU A 202 1.22 -16.32 3.46
N GLU A 203 0.79 -15.50 2.52
CA GLU A 203 1.50 -14.32 2.05
C GLU A 203 0.80 -13.05 2.52
N ILE A 204 1.59 -12.13 3.06
CA ILE A 204 1.17 -10.75 3.33
C ILE A 204 2.08 -9.85 2.50
N GLN A 205 1.51 -9.28 1.44
CA GLN A 205 2.23 -8.44 0.49
C GLN A 205 1.99 -6.97 0.83
N VAL A 206 3.09 -6.26 1.13
CA VAL A 206 3.07 -4.83 1.45
C VAL A 206 3.90 -4.09 0.42
N TRP A 207 3.23 -3.29 -0.39
CA TRP A 207 3.86 -2.45 -1.39
C TRP A 207 4.57 -1.25 -0.75
N ASP A 208 5.64 -0.77 -1.38
CA ASP A 208 6.36 0.42 -0.96
C ASP A 208 5.46 1.66 -1.05
N GLY A 209 5.71 2.61 -0.16
CA GLY A 209 4.85 3.79 0.01
C GLY A 209 3.66 3.58 0.95
N ILE A 210 3.39 2.35 1.41
CA ILE A 210 2.49 2.06 2.53
C ILE A 210 3.13 2.50 3.86
N GLY A 211 4.46 2.43 3.95
CA GLY A 211 5.22 2.96 5.08
C GLY A 211 5.19 2.10 6.35
N TRP A 212 4.72 0.85 6.25
CA TRP A 212 4.78 -0.09 7.37
C TRP A 212 6.22 -0.59 7.58
N SER A 213 6.66 -0.63 8.83
CA SER A 213 7.91 -1.28 9.21
C SER A 213 7.74 -2.80 9.23
N ARG A 214 8.85 -3.54 9.27
CA ARG A 214 8.81 -5.01 9.35
C ARG A 214 8.12 -5.49 10.62
N ASP A 215 8.37 -4.83 11.75
CA ASP A 215 7.74 -5.16 13.03
C ASP A 215 6.22 -4.94 12.98
N GLN A 216 5.78 -3.87 12.32
CA GLN A 216 4.36 -3.57 12.11
C GLN A 216 3.68 -4.63 11.24
N ILE A 217 4.36 -5.10 10.18
CA ILE A 217 3.86 -6.20 9.35
C ILE A 217 3.75 -7.47 10.17
N VAL A 218 4.74 -7.78 11.01
CA VAL A 218 4.72 -8.94 11.91
C VAL A 218 3.58 -8.84 12.94
N GLU A 219 3.39 -7.67 13.55
CA GLU A 219 2.35 -7.44 14.55
C GLU A 219 0.95 -7.62 13.95
N PHE A 220 0.71 -7.04 12.76
CA PHE A 220 -0.53 -7.25 12.02
C PHE A 220 -0.72 -8.73 11.67
N ALA A 221 0.32 -9.37 11.14
CA ALA A 221 0.28 -10.75 10.69
C ALA A 221 -0.02 -11.76 11.80
N ALA A 222 0.36 -11.45 13.05
CA ALA A 222 0.07 -12.30 14.20
C ALA A 222 -1.44 -12.44 14.46
N GLY A 223 -2.25 -11.45 14.07
CA GLY A 223 -3.71 -11.47 14.17
C GLY A 223 -4.43 -11.96 12.91
N VAL A 224 -3.71 -12.47 11.90
CA VAL A 224 -4.29 -12.97 10.65
C VAL A 224 -4.48 -14.48 10.70
N HIS A 225 -5.67 -14.93 10.32
CA HIS A 225 -6.07 -16.34 10.34
C HIS A 225 -6.50 -16.81 8.95
N VAL A 226 -6.02 -18.01 8.59
CA VAL A 226 -6.45 -18.74 7.39
C VAL A 226 -7.60 -19.65 7.79
N ASN A 227 -8.76 -19.44 7.18
CA ASN A 227 -9.96 -20.23 7.44
C ASN A 227 -10.01 -21.48 6.54
N PRO A 228 -10.79 -22.52 6.89
CA PRO A 228 -10.87 -23.76 6.10
C PRO A 228 -11.28 -23.58 4.63
N ASN A 229 -11.98 -22.48 4.32
CA ASN A 229 -12.47 -22.18 2.97
C ASN A 229 -11.45 -21.38 2.13
N ALA A 230 -10.25 -21.11 2.66
CA ALA A 230 -9.21 -20.42 1.91
C ALA A 230 -8.73 -21.26 0.72
N GLN A 231 -8.62 -20.62 -0.44
CA GLN A 231 -8.17 -21.23 -1.67
C GLN A 231 -6.90 -20.56 -2.16
N GLN A 232 -5.99 -21.35 -2.72
CA GLN A 232 -4.82 -20.82 -3.41
C GLN A 232 -5.24 -20.18 -4.74
N GLY A 233 -4.64 -19.03 -5.04
CA GLY A 233 -4.69 -18.46 -6.38
C GLY A 233 -3.87 -19.26 -7.38
N ARG A 234 -3.96 -18.86 -8.65
CA ARG A 234 -3.05 -19.27 -9.74
C ARG A 234 -2.41 -18.01 -10.32
N GLY A 235 -1.13 -18.07 -10.66
CA GLY A 235 -0.35 -16.89 -11.04
C GLY A 235 1.07 -17.21 -11.43
#